data_AF-A0A9D7W9J0-F1
#
_entry.id   AF-A0A9D7W9J0-F1
#
_cell.length_a   1.000
_cell.length_b   1.000
_cell.length_c   1.000
_cell.angle_alpha   90.00
_cell.angle_beta   90.00
_cell.angle_gamma   90.00
#
_symmetry.space_group_name_H-M   'P 1'
#
loop_
_entity.id
_entity.type
_entity.pdbx_description
1 polymer ?
#
loop_
_entity_poly.entity_id
_entity_poly.type
_entity_poly.pdbx_seq_one_letter_code
_entity_poly.pdbx_strand_id
1 'polypeptide(L)'
;IDSQFWLSLRTLSPAGLPEIGLGLGLLAWGSHQAGVVLTLSSFFSVLVMLLAGGLILYSLWFLIAATSIWFVKTWNATEVLRALLASGRYPLNAYPPALRLLFTLVLPVAFLTTVPAQVLLGQAAAPMLMAGCGLAVLFFAAARAFWLFALRSYTSASS
;
A
#
# COMPACT_ATOMS: atom_id res chain seq x y z
N ILE A 1 23.04 9.36 0.82
CA ILE A 1 21.73 8.92 0.27
C ILE A 1 21.20 7.82 1.19
N ASP A 2 19.91 7.81 1.48
CA ASP A 2 19.30 6.78 2.32
C ASP A 2 19.40 5.39 1.68
N SER A 3 19.91 4.39 2.42
CA SER A 3 20.21 3.05 1.87
C SER A 3 18.96 2.26 1.51
N GLN A 4 17.88 2.39 2.30
CA GLN A 4 16.59 1.76 2.00
C GLN A 4 16.01 2.33 0.71
N PHE A 5 16.01 3.66 0.55
CA PHE A 5 15.53 4.30 -0.66
C PHE A 5 16.38 3.92 -1.88
N TRP A 6 17.71 3.99 -1.75
CA TRP A 6 18.61 3.63 -2.84
C TRP A 6 18.43 2.18 -3.30
N LEU A 7 18.36 1.24 -2.34
CA LEU A 7 18.16 -0.18 -2.66
C LEU A 7 16.81 -0.43 -3.33
N SER A 8 15.75 0.21 -2.84
CA SER A 8 14.39 -0.01 -3.37
C SER A 8 14.14 0.64 -4.73
N LEU A 9 14.79 1.78 -5.04
CA LEU A 9 14.62 2.48 -6.31
C LEU A 9 15.67 2.14 -7.37
N ARG A 10 16.70 1.33 -7.05
CA ARG A 10 17.76 1.00 -8.02
C ARG A 10 17.25 0.30 -9.28
N THR A 11 16.15 -0.43 -9.17
CA THR A 11 15.55 -1.21 -10.26
C THR A 11 14.10 -0.79 -10.41
N LEU A 12 13.84 0.16 -11.32
CA LEU A 12 12.50 0.57 -11.71
C LEU A 12 12.10 -0.20 -12.96
N SER A 13 11.02 -0.98 -12.88
CA SER A 13 10.44 -1.67 -14.03
C SER A 13 9.39 -0.76 -14.71
N PRO A 14 9.53 -0.43 -16.00
CA PRO A 14 8.51 0.35 -16.73
C PRO A 14 7.17 -0.38 -16.90
N ALA A 15 7.15 -1.70 -16.66
CA ALA A 15 6.00 -2.56 -16.86
C ALA A 15 4.74 -2.14 -16.08
N GLY A 16 4.87 -1.39 -14.98
CA GLY A 16 3.74 -0.88 -14.21
C GLY A 16 3.10 0.39 -14.78
N LEU A 17 3.75 1.10 -15.71
CA LEU A 17 3.23 2.35 -16.27
C LEU A 17 1.89 2.18 -17.01
N PRO A 18 1.70 1.13 -17.84
CA PRO A 18 0.40 0.87 -18.47
C PRO A 18 -0.70 0.61 -17.44
N GLU A 19 -0.41 -0.11 -16.35
CA GLU A 19 -1.39 -0.40 -15.29
C GLU A 19 -1.83 0.88 -14.57
N ILE A 20 -0.89 1.79 -14.29
CA ILE A 20 -1.20 3.10 -13.72
C ILE A 20 -2.09 3.90 -14.68
N GLY A 21 -1.75 3.93 -15.97
CA GLY A 21 -2.53 4.61 -17.00
C GLY A 21 -3.96 4.06 -17.10
N LEU A 22 -4.11 2.73 -17.12
CA LEU A 22 -5.41 2.06 -17.12
C LEU A 22 -6.20 2.36 -15.85
N GLY A 23 -5.55 2.32 -14.68
CA GLY A 23 -6.18 2.64 -13.40
C GLY A 23 -6.71 4.08 -13.35
N LEU A 24 -5.91 5.06 -13.79
CA LEU A 24 -6.33 6.46 -13.89
C LEU A 24 -7.47 6.64 -14.90
N GLY A 25 -7.40 5.96 -16.06
CA GLY A 25 -8.46 5.98 -17.06
C GLY A 25 -9.78 5.42 -16.55
N LEU A 26 -9.73 4.27 -15.85
CA LEU A 26 -10.89 3.66 -15.21
C LEU A 26 -11.47 4.54 -14.09
N LEU A 27 -10.61 5.19 -13.30
CA LEU A 27 -11.07 6.13 -12.27
C LEU A 27 -11.79 7.32 -12.91
N ALA A 28 -11.22 7.94 -13.95
CA ALA A 28 -11.85 9.06 -14.65
C ALA A 28 -13.20 8.66 -15.28
N TRP A 29 -13.23 7.53 -15.98
CA TRP A 29 -14.44 7.01 -16.61
C TRP A 29 -15.52 6.62 -15.59
N GLY A 30 -15.15 5.91 -14.52
CA GLY A 30 -16.05 5.54 -13.44
C GLY A 30 -16.62 6.75 -12.69
N SER A 31 -15.80 7.78 -12.47
CA SER A 31 -16.23 9.05 -11.87
C SER A 31 -17.28 9.75 -12.73
N HIS A 32 -17.02 9.82 -14.04
CA HIS A 32 -17.94 10.41 -15.01
C HIS A 32 -19.27 9.64 -15.05
N GLN A 33 -19.24 8.30 -15.07
CA GLN A 33 -20.45 7.48 -15.09
C GLN A 33 -21.25 7.59 -13.79
N ALA A 34 -20.58 7.71 -12.65
CA ALA A 34 -21.22 7.87 -11.35
C ALA A 34 -21.77 9.29 -11.10
N GLY A 35 -21.61 10.23 -12.05
CA GLY A 35 -22.07 11.62 -11.90
C GLY A 35 -21.33 12.39 -10.82
N VAL A 36 -20.11 11.98 -10.48
CA VAL A 36 -19.32 12.59 -9.41
C VAL A 36 -18.82 13.97 -9.84
N VAL A 37 -19.18 15.00 -9.10
CA VAL A 37 -18.61 16.34 -9.25
C VAL A 37 -17.27 16.36 -8.51
N LEU A 38 -16.16 16.24 -9.24
CA LEU A 38 -14.82 16.31 -8.69
C LEU A 38 -14.51 17.75 -8.25
N THR A 39 -14.72 18.04 -6.97
CA THR A 39 -14.22 19.28 -6.36
C THR A 39 -12.71 19.21 -6.17
N LEU A 40 -12.04 20.36 -6.11
CA LEU A 40 -10.58 20.43 -5.88
C LEU A 40 -10.17 19.76 -4.55
N SER A 41 -11.03 19.85 -3.53
CA SER A 41 -10.83 19.20 -2.24
C SER A 41 -10.94 17.67 -2.32
N SER A 42 -11.93 17.16 -3.06
CA SER A 42 -12.09 15.72 -3.30
C SER A 42 -10.88 15.16 -4.05
N PHE A 43 -10.41 15.87 -5.09
CA PHE A 43 -9.23 15.46 -5.85
C PHE A 43 -7.99 15.32 -4.96
N PHE A 44 -7.70 16.34 -4.13
CA PHE A 44 -6.56 16.30 -3.22
C PHE A 44 -6.71 15.16 -2.19
N SER A 45 -7.90 14.96 -1.65
CA SER A 45 -8.18 13.89 -0.68
C SER A 45 -7.98 12.50 -1.30
N VAL A 46 -8.43 12.28 -2.54
CA VAL A 46 -8.19 11.02 -3.28
C VAL A 46 -6.69 10.82 -3.48
N LEU A 47 -5.97 11.86 -3.93
CA LEU A 47 -4.54 11.78 -4.16
C LEU A 47 -3.77 11.42 -2.87
N VAL A 48 -4.09 12.06 -1.74
CA VAL A 48 -3.49 11.75 -0.45
C VAL A 48 -3.76 10.30 -0.03
N MET A 49 -4.98 9.80 -0.23
CA MET A 49 -5.31 8.41 0.08
C MET A 49 -4.62 7.40 -0.85
N LEU A 50 -4.46 7.72 -2.14
CA LEU A 50 -3.69 6.90 -3.07
C LEU A 50 -2.21 6.84 -2.67
N LEU A 51 -1.61 7.96 -2.26
CA LEU A 51 -0.24 8.02 -1.77
C LEU A 51 -0.08 7.25 -0.45
N ALA A 52 -1.01 7.40 0.48
CA ALA A 52 -1.03 6.65 1.73
C ALA A 52 -1.09 5.13 1.46
N GLY A 53 -1.98 4.70 0.57
CA GLY A 53 -2.07 3.31 0.15
C GLY A 53 -0.77 2.82 -0.53
N GLY A 54 -0.21 3.61 -1.46
CA GLY A 54 1.06 3.30 -2.09
C GLY A 54 2.20 3.13 -1.07
N LEU A 55 2.27 3.99 -0.06
CA LEU A 55 3.28 3.94 1.00
C LEU A 55 3.13 2.69 1.90
N ILE A 56 1.89 2.32 2.24
CA ILE A 56 1.58 1.07 2.94
C ILE A 56 2.06 -0.12 2.12
N LEU A 57 1.68 -0.18 0.84
CA LEU A 57 2.02 -1.29 -0.04
C LEU A 57 3.53 -1.43 -0.21
N TYR A 58 4.22 -0.31 -0.42
CA TYR A 58 5.68 -0.24 -0.43
C TYR A 58 6.27 -0.83 0.86
N SER A 59 5.77 -0.41 2.02
CA SER A 59 6.29 -0.82 3.32
C SER A 59 6.12 -2.33 3.55
N LEU A 60 4.97 -2.89 3.17
CA LEU A 60 4.71 -4.34 3.25
C LEU A 60 5.67 -5.15 2.38
N TRP A 61 5.85 -4.74 1.11
CA TRP A 61 6.80 -5.39 0.21
C TRP A 61 8.24 -5.27 0.71
N PHE A 62 8.61 -4.09 1.22
CA PHE A 62 9.95 -3.84 1.73
C PHE A 62 10.26 -4.70 2.96
N LEU A 63 9.30 -4.86 3.89
CA LEU A 63 9.46 -5.74 5.05
C LEU A 63 9.78 -7.18 4.63
N ILE A 64 9.02 -7.72 3.68
CA ILE A 64 9.28 -9.08 3.16
C ILE A 64 10.63 -9.14 2.44
N ALA A 65 10.95 -8.16 1.61
CA ALA A 65 12.25 -8.11 0.92
C ALA A 65 13.42 -8.06 1.92
N ALA A 66 13.32 -7.27 2.98
CA ALA A 66 14.35 -7.16 4.01
C ALA A 66 14.57 -8.47 4.78
N THR A 67 13.57 -9.34 4.89
CA THR A 67 13.76 -10.67 5.51
C THR A 67 14.73 -11.57 4.73
N SER A 68 14.98 -11.27 3.45
CA SER A 68 15.98 -12.00 2.63
C SER A 68 17.41 -11.90 3.16
N ILE A 69 17.69 -10.95 4.07
CA ILE A 69 18.97 -10.85 4.76
C ILE A 69 19.26 -12.11 5.60
N TRP A 70 18.23 -12.71 6.19
CA TRP A 70 18.38 -13.94 7.00
C TRP A 70 17.91 -15.19 6.27
N PHE A 71 16.87 -15.07 5.42
CA PHE A 71 16.25 -16.21 4.76
C PHE A 71 16.64 -16.31 3.29
N VAL A 72 17.14 -17.48 2.89
CA VAL A 72 17.51 -17.78 1.49
C VAL A 72 16.27 -17.81 0.58
N LYS A 73 15.11 -18.25 1.09
CA LYS A 73 13.87 -18.39 0.32
C LYS A 73 12.76 -17.56 0.97
N THR A 74 12.41 -16.43 0.35
CA THR A 74 11.32 -15.54 0.79
C THR A 74 10.03 -15.70 -0.03
N TRP A 75 10.01 -16.63 -0.99
CA TRP A 75 8.89 -16.84 -1.92
C TRP A 75 7.54 -17.07 -1.23
N ASN A 76 7.51 -17.91 -0.19
CA ASN A 76 6.27 -18.20 0.53
C ASN A 76 5.69 -16.93 1.19
N ALA A 77 6.54 -16.06 1.72
CA ALA A 77 6.09 -14.80 2.31
C ALA A 77 5.52 -13.86 1.24
N THR A 78 6.16 -13.79 0.06
CA THR A 78 5.63 -12.99 -1.06
C THR A 78 4.29 -13.52 -1.57
N GLU A 79 4.10 -14.84 -1.64
CA GLU A 79 2.83 -15.44 -2.06
C GLU A 79 1.70 -15.17 -1.06
N VAL A 80 1.99 -15.24 0.24
CA VAL A 80 1.03 -14.87 1.29
C VAL A 80 0.59 -13.40 1.12
N LEU A 81 1.53 -12.47 0.89
CA LEU A 81 1.19 -11.07 0.64
C LEU A 81 0.34 -10.92 -0.62
N ARG A 82 0.71 -11.58 -1.72
CA ARG A 82 -0.06 -11.53 -2.99
C ARG A 82 -1.48 -12.06 -2.81
N ALA A 83 -1.65 -13.19 -2.12
CA ALA A 83 -2.96 -13.77 -1.84
C ALA A 83 -3.84 -12.81 -1.02
N LEU A 84 -3.24 -12.15 -0.01
CA LEU A 84 -3.94 -11.19 0.82
C LEU A 84 -4.32 -9.92 0.04
N LEU A 85 -3.44 -9.40 -0.82
CA LEU A 85 -3.76 -8.30 -1.72
C LEU A 85 -4.87 -8.68 -2.72
N ALA A 86 -4.87 -9.92 -3.23
CA ALA A 86 -5.91 -10.41 -4.11
C ALA A 86 -7.28 -10.48 -3.41
N SER A 87 -7.32 -10.87 -2.13
CA SER A 87 -8.57 -10.83 -1.35
C SER A 87 -9.13 -9.42 -1.16
N GLY A 88 -8.27 -8.40 -1.12
CA GLY A 88 -8.67 -7.00 -1.01
C GLY A 88 -9.42 -6.39 -2.20
N ARG A 89 -9.60 -7.17 -3.28
CA ARG A 89 -10.46 -6.79 -4.42
C ARG A 89 -11.94 -6.81 -4.05
N TYR A 90 -12.32 -7.57 -3.02
CA TYR A 90 -13.68 -7.59 -2.51
C TYR A 90 -13.86 -6.57 -1.40
N PRO A 91 -15.02 -5.89 -1.32
CA PRO A 91 -15.27 -4.92 -0.28
C PRO A 91 -15.25 -5.58 1.10
N LEU A 92 -14.73 -4.88 2.12
CA LEU A 92 -14.65 -5.39 3.50
C LEU A 92 -15.98 -5.92 4.02
N ASN A 93 -17.09 -5.32 3.59
CA ASN A 93 -18.44 -5.70 4.01
C ASN A 93 -18.82 -7.14 3.59
N ALA A 94 -18.13 -7.74 2.61
CA ALA A 94 -18.32 -9.13 2.22
C ALA A 94 -17.69 -10.13 3.21
N TYR A 95 -16.76 -9.69 4.06
CA TYR A 95 -16.04 -10.55 4.99
C TYR A 95 -16.68 -10.58 6.39
N PRO A 96 -16.51 -11.67 7.16
CA PRO A 96 -16.89 -11.72 8.57
C PRO A 96 -16.06 -10.75 9.43
N PRO A 97 -16.54 -10.32 10.61
CA PRO A 97 -15.91 -9.28 11.43
C PRO A 97 -14.43 -9.51 11.76
N ALA A 98 -14.02 -10.75 12.02
CA ALA A 98 -12.63 -11.10 12.33
C ALA A 98 -11.70 -10.84 11.13
N LEU A 99 -12.12 -11.21 9.92
CA LEU A 99 -11.35 -10.96 8.70
C LEU A 99 -11.34 -9.47 8.33
N ARG A 100 -12.43 -8.74 8.61
CA ARG A 100 -12.45 -7.28 8.45
C ARG A 100 -11.36 -6.63 9.30
N LEU A 101 -11.24 -7.01 10.57
CA LEU A 101 -10.22 -6.47 11.47
C LEU A 101 -8.81 -6.72 10.94
N LEU A 102 -8.54 -7.94 10.47
CA LEU A 102 -7.27 -8.33 9.85
C LEU A 102 -6.95 -7.47 8.62
N PHE A 103 -7.92 -7.26 7.72
CA PHE A 103 -7.75 -6.44 6.51
C PHE A 103 -7.79 -4.92 6.74
N THR A 104 -8.15 -4.47 7.94
CA THR A 104 -8.07 -3.05 8.31
C THR A 104 -6.81 -2.70 9.09
N LEU A 105 -6.32 -3.60 9.95
CA LEU A 105 -5.23 -3.30 10.88
C LEU A 105 -3.91 -3.97 10.51
N VAL A 106 -3.94 -5.23 10.07
CA VAL A 106 -2.72 -6.03 9.83
C VAL A 106 -2.24 -5.86 8.40
N LEU A 107 -3.19 -5.88 7.47
CA LEU A 107 -2.94 -5.74 6.05
C LEU A 107 -3.94 -4.69 5.60
N PRO A 108 -3.66 -3.39 5.75
CA PRO A 108 -4.64 -2.32 5.53
C PRO A 108 -5.04 -2.17 4.05
N VAL A 109 -5.53 -3.25 3.44
CA VAL A 109 -5.87 -3.37 2.02
C VAL A 109 -7.08 -2.50 1.68
N ALA A 110 -7.96 -2.28 2.67
CA ALA A 110 -9.07 -1.34 2.53
C ALA A 110 -8.60 0.09 2.16
N PHE A 111 -7.44 0.50 2.65
CA PHE A 111 -6.83 1.79 2.33
C PHE A 111 -6.16 1.81 0.96
N LEU A 112 -5.86 0.63 0.39
CA LEU A 112 -5.32 0.49 -0.96
C LEU A 112 -6.41 0.62 -2.04
N THR A 113 -7.64 0.17 -1.74
CA THR A 113 -8.70 0.04 -2.75
C THR A 113 -9.95 0.83 -2.41
N THR A 114 -10.52 0.58 -1.23
CA THR A 114 -11.88 1.00 -0.88
C THR A 114 -11.93 2.46 -0.44
N VAL A 115 -10.97 2.91 0.37
CA VAL A 115 -10.96 4.29 0.91
C VAL A 115 -10.81 5.35 -0.19
N PRO A 116 -9.86 5.25 -1.14
CA PRO A 116 -9.78 6.20 -2.25
C PRO A 116 -11.08 6.27 -3.07
N ALA A 117 -11.73 5.13 -3.30
CA ALA A 117 -13.02 5.08 -3.99
C ALA A 117 -14.14 5.74 -3.17
N GLN A 118 -14.19 5.54 -1.85
CA GLN A 118 -15.16 6.20 -0.97
C GLN A 118 -14.97 7.72 -0.93
N VAL A 119 -13.72 8.20 -0.96
CA VAL A 119 -13.44 9.64 -1.06
C VAL A 119 -13.97 10.20 -2.37
N LEU A 120 -13.74 9.47 -3.47
CA LEU A 120 -14.20 9.87 -4.79
C LEU A 120 -15.73 9.94 -4.85
N LEU A 121 -16.43 9.01 -4.19
CA LEU A 121 -17.89 8.99 -4.08
C LEU A 121 -18.46 9.98 -3.05
N GLY A 122 -17.62 10.73 -2.32
CA GLY A 122 -18.05 11.65 -1.27
C GLY A 122 -18.59 10.95 -0.01
N GLN A 123 -18.29 9.66 0.17
CA GLN A 123 -18.79 8.82 1.26
C GLN A 123 -17.75 8.60 2.38
N ALA A 124 -16.52 9.10 2.23
CA ALA A 124 -15.46 8.87 3.19
C ALA A 124 -15.64 9.71 4.46
N ALA A 125 -15.57 9.05 5.61
CA ALA A 125 -15.59 9.71 6.91
C ALA A 125 -14.18 10.24 7.28
N ALA A 126 -14.10 11.43 7.87
CA ALA A 126 -12.83 12.05 8.30
C ALA A 126 -11.95 11.15 9.20
N PRO A 127 -12.51 10.40 10.20
CA PRO A 127 -11.70 9.48 11.01
C PRO A 127 -11.01 8.39 10.18
N MET A 128 -11.66 7.94 9.09
CA MET A 128 -11.10 6.92 8.23
C MET A 128 -9.90 7.46 7.43
N LEU A 129 -9.98 8.71 6.97
CA LEU A 129 -8.86 9.37 6.28
C LEU A 129 -7.65 9.54 7.22
N MET A 130 -7.90 9.98 8.44
CA MET A 130 -6.86 10.11 9.47
C MET A 130 -6.24 8.75 9.81
N ALA A 131 -7.06 7.70 9.96
CA ALA A 131 -6.57 6.34 10.18
C ALA A 131 -5.69 5.86 9.02
N GLY A 132 -6.07 6.16 7.77
CA GLY A 132 -5.28 5.81 6.57
C GLY A 132 -3.90 6.48 6.57
N CYS A 133 -3.85 7.79 6.83
CA CYS A 133 -2.58 8.51 6.97
C CYS A 133 -1.75 7.98 8.14
N GLY A 134 -2.37 7.75 9.29
CA GLY A 134 -1.69 7.24 10.48
C GLY A 134 -1.10 5.84 10.26
N LEU A 135 -1.85 4.94 9.61
CA LEU A 135 -1.37 3.62 9.24
C LEU A 135 -0.24 3.70 8.23
N ALA A 136 -0.31 4.59 7.23
CA ALA A 136 0.77 4.76 6.26
C ALA A 136 2.09 5.17 6.94
N VAL A 137 2.03 6.13 7.86
CA VAL A 137 3.19 6.54 8.67
C VAL A 137 3.69 5.39 9.55
N LEU A 138 2.78 4.68 10.21
CA LEU A 138 3.12 3.54 11.09
C LEU A 138 3.85 2.43 10.32
N PHE A 139 3.31 1.99 9.19
CA PHE A 139 3.90 0.94 8.36
C PHE A 139 5.25 1.36 7.80
N PHE A 140 5.39 2.61 7.35
CA PHE A 140 6.66 3.13 6.88
C PHE A 140 7.72 3.19 7.99
N ALA A 141 7.34 3.68 9.17
CA ALA A 141 8.21 3.70 10.34
C ALA A 141 8.61 2.28 10.77
N ALA A 142 7.68 1.31 10.74
CA ALA A 142 7.96 -0.09 11.02
C ALA A 142 8.93 -0.70 10.00
N ALA A 143 8.71 -0.47 8.70
CA ALA A 143 9.62 -0.90 7.63
C ALA A 143 11.02 -0.30 7.81
N ARG A 144 11.09 0.99 8.19
CA ARG A 144 12.34 1.68 8.46
C ARG A 144 13.08 1.08 9.66
N ALA A 145 12.39 0.88 10.78
CA ALA A 145 12.98 0.30 11.98
C ALA A 145 13.47 -1.13 11.69
N PHE A 146 12.68 -1.92 10.97
CA PHE A 146 13.02 -3.27 10.57
C PHE A 146 14.24 -3.31 9.65
N TRP A 147 14.35 -2.38 8.70
CA TRP A 147 15.53 -2.23 7.84
C TRP A 147 16.81 -2.01 8.64
N LEU A 148 16.78 -1.04 9.57
CA LEU A 148 17.93 -0.72 10.41
C LEU A 148 18.32 -1.88 11.33
N PHE A 149 17.33 -2.63 11.82
CA PHE A 149 17.57 -3.88 12.54
C PHE A 149 18.23 -4.94 11.64
N ALA A 150 17.72 -5.12 10.43
CA ALA A 150 18.23 -6.11 9.48
C ALA A 150 19.68 -5.86 9.06
N LEU A 151 20.04 -4.59 8.85
CA LEU A 151 21.41 -4.20 8.52
C LEU A 151 22.43 -4.60 9.59
N ARG A 152 22.04 -4.75 10.86
CA ARG A 152 22.95 -5.22 11.91
C ARG A 152 23.39 -6.67 11.74
N SER A 153 22.58 -7.46 11.03
CA SER A 153 22.88 -8.86 10.72
C SER A 153 23.55 -9.03 9.36
N TYR A 154 23.69 -7.95 8.58
CA TYR A 154 24.31 -7.98 7.28
C TYR A 154 25.84 -7.98 7.43
N THR A 155 26.43 -9.18 7.46
CA THR A 155 27.87 -9.37 7.70
C THR A 155 28.71 -9.51 6.42
N SER A 156 28.13 -9.35 5.23
CA SER A 156 28.83 -9.59 3.96
C SER A 156 29.24 -8.29 3.24
N ALA A 157 30.44 -7.79 3.54
CA ALA A 157 31.44 -7.28 2.57
C ALA A 157 32.55 -6.49 3.28
N SER A 158 33.36 -7.17 4.09
CA SER A 158 34.74 -6.74 4.36
C SER A 158 35.65 -7.81 3.76
N SER A 159 35.89 -7.73 2.45
CA SER A 159 36.98 -8.39 1.72
C SER A 159 37.19 -7.63 0.41
#